data_AF-A0A9E1YF94-F1
#
_entry.id   AF-A0A9E1YF94-F1
#
_cell.length_a   1.000
_cell.length_b   1.000
_cell.length_c   1.000
_cell.angle_alpha   90.00
_cell.angle_beta   90.00
_cell.angle_gamma   90.00
#
_symmetry.space_group_name_H-M   'P 1'
#
loop_
_entity.id
_entity.type
_entity.pdbx_description
1 polymer ?
#
loop_
_entity_poly.entity_id
_entity_poly.type
_entity_poly.pdbx_seq_one_letter_code
_entity_poly.pdbx_strand_id
1 'polypeptide(L)'
;AMSDEQTAAGFVDPVVVWSPSIAPSGLTYYDGSAFPAWQGDLFIGALSGQAIRRLRVSDGKLLHEERLLADFNERIRSVETGPDGFLYAITDSSNGKILRIRPGQPVGEELARVSQPFNMPVGADLEATLKQHGVMQTDETVAAESVDYDPVHAESLFVQNCGTCHTRGESTSSEIGPVLDGLAGRRSGSLPGYSYSAALADDKTRVVWDYFTIAAFLTNPQGYYPGNKMAAPPISYVDAVQIGIFLNDGKTF
;
A
#
# COMPACT_ATOMS: atom_id res chain seq x y z
N ALA A 1 12.28 -9.55 -25.45
CA ALA A 1 12.45 -8.45 -26.42
C ALA A 1 11.10 -7.77 -26.60
N MET A 2 11.05 -6.44 -26.70
CA MET A 2 9.80 -5.77 -27.11
C MET A 2 9.57 -6.02 -28.60
N SER A 3 8.30 -6.05 -29.02
CA SER A 3 7.92 -6.16 -30.43
C SER A 3 8.42 -4.95 -31.23
N ASP A 4 8.71 -5.15 -32.53
CA ASP A 4 8.96 -4.06 -33.47
C ASP A 4 7.66 -3.31 -33.85
N GLU A 5 6.51 -3.98 -33.70
CA GLU A 5 5.18 -3.39 -33.90
C GLU A 5 4.81 -2.47 -32.73
N GLN A 6 4.61 -1.18 -33.01
CA GLN A 6 4.27 -0.16 -31.99
C GLN A 6 2.79 0.23 -31.96
N THR A 7 2.01 -0.24 -32.94
CA THR A 7 0.57 0.04 -33.07
C THR A 7 -0.14 -1.22 -33.53
N ALA A 8 -1.41 -1.41 -33.17
CA ALA A 8 -2.20 -2.57 -33.60
C ALA A 8 -3.68 -2.23 -33.74
N ALA A 9 -4.35 -2.86 -34.72
CA ALA A 9 -5.79 -2.66 -34.91
C ALA A 9 -6.57 -3.09 -33.66
N GLY A 10 -7.49 -2.22 -33.20
CA GLY A 10 -8.29 -2.44 -31.98
C GLY A 10 -7.64 -1.95 -30.69
N PHE A 11 -6.43 -1.39 -30.73
CA PHE A 11 -5.75 -0.79 -29.58
C PHE A 11 -5.72 0.73 -29.68
N VAL A 12 -5.64 1.39 -28.53
CA VAL A 12 -5.39 2.83 -28.42
C VAL A 12 -3.89 3.03 -28.28
N ASP A 13 -3.31 3.80 -29.19
CA ASP A 13 -1.88 4.10 -29.16
C ASP A 13 -1.51 4.93 -27.92
N PRO A 14 -0.32 4.71 -27.34
CA PRO A 14 0.14 5.49 -26.19
C PRO A 14 0.36 6.96 -26.56
N VAL A 15 -0.01 7.87 -25.66
CA VAL A 15 0.23 9.31 -25.83
C VAL A 15 1.72 9.64 -25.74
N VAL A 16 2.47 8.92 -24.90
CA VAL A 16 3.90 9.11 -24.68
C VAL A 16 4.60 7.76 -24.55
N VAL A 17 5.75 7.61 -25.20
CA VAL A 17 6.62 6.44 -25.11
C VAL A 17 8.03 6.89 -24.79
N TRP A 18 8.65 6.26 -23.79
CA TRP A 18 10.07 6.48 -23.46
C TRP A 18 10.89 5.26 -23.84
N SER A 19 11.74 5.40 -24.86
CA SER A 19 12.72 4.40 -25.28
C SER A 19 14.08 5.10 -25.48
N PRO A 20 15.12 4.78 -24.67
CA PRO A 20 15.13 3.82 -23.58
C PRO A 20 14.19 4.20 -22.42
N SER A 21 13.76 3.20 -21.64
CA SER A 21 12.84 3.40 -20.52
C SER A 21 13.41 4.35 -19.48
N ILE A 22 12.58 5.27 -18.98
CA ILE A 22 12.90 6.12 -17.82
C ILE A 22 12.53 5.45 -16.48
N ALA A 23 11.98 4.23 -16.53
CA ALA A 23 11.34 3.54 -15.41
C ALA A 23 10.33 4.45 -14.68
N PRO A 24 9.21 4.80 -15.33
CA PRO A 24 8.18 5.66 -14.75
C PRO A 24 7.54 5.00 -13.54
N SER A 25 7.20 5.80 -12.53
CA SER A 25 6.61 5.37 -11.27
C SER A 25 5.65 6.43 -10.74
N GLY A 26 4.42 6.01 -10.44
CA GLY A 26 3.32 6.92 -10.09
C GLY A 26 2.83 7.74 -11.30
N LEU A 27 1.62 8.28 -11.17
CA LEU A 27 1.03 9.22 -12.12
C LEU A 27 0.02 10.07 -11.37
N THR A 28 0.28 11.37 -11.30
CA THR A 28 -0.56 12.30 -10.54
C THR A 28 -1.06 13.39 -11.44
N TYR A 29 -2.38 13.57 -11.43
CA TYR A 29 -3.03 14.73 -12.03
C TYR A 29 -2.99 15.89 -11.06
N TYR A 30 -2.44 17.03 -11.49
CA TYR A 30 -2.35 18.19 -10.63
C TYR A 30 -3.66 18.98 -10.64
N ASP A 31 -4.27 19.06 -9.46
CA ASP A 31 -5.50 19.81 -9.15
C ASP A 31 -5.29 20.88 -8.06
N GLY A 32 -4.06 21.03 -7.55
CA GLY A 32 -3.73 21.92 -6.44
C GLY A 32 -3.70 23.42 -6.80
N SER A 33 -3.73 24.28 -5.77
CA SER A 33 -3.76 25.74 -5.96
C SER A 33 -2.39 26.40 -6.04
N ALA A 34 -1.30 25.71 -5.66
CA ALA A 34 0.03 26.32 -5.55
C ALA A 34 0.71 26.60 -6.90
N PHE A 35 0.36 25.87 -7.95
CA PHE A 35 0.89 26.01 -9.30
C PHE A 35 -0.24 26.26 -10.31
N PRO A 36 -0.85 27.46 -10.33
CA PRO A 36 -2.00 27.73 -11.22
C PRO A 36 -1.72 27.42 -12.70
N ALA A 37 -0.48 27.64 -13.14
CA ALA A 37 -0.06 27.38 -14.52
C ALA A 37 0.06 25.89 -14.86
N TRP A 38 0.05 24.99 -13.87
CA TRP A 38 0.20 23.54 -14.04
C TRP A 38 -1.12 22.79 -13.86
N GLN A 39 -2.23 23.52 -13.72
CA GLN A 39 -3.54 22.92 -13.53
C GLN A 39 -3.89 21.97 -14.68
N GLY A 40 -4.18 20.73 -14.31
CA GLY A 40 -4.45 19.63 -15.22
C GLY A 40 -3.25 18.96 -15.89
N ASP A 41 -2.02 19.34 -15.52
CA ASP A 41 -0.83 18.61 -15.95
C ASP A 41 -0.68 17.29 -15.17
N LEU A 42 -0.01 16.33 -15.79
CA LEU A 42 0.36 15.05 -15.20
C LEU A 42 1.80 15.09 -14.69
N PHE A 43 2.05 14.51 -13.52
CA PHE A 43 3.36 14.40 -12.90
C PHE A 43 3.71 12.94 -12.66
N ILE A 44 4.89 12.54 -13.11
CA ILE A 44 5.38 11.15 -13.06
C ILE A 44 6.76 11.14 -12.43
N GLY A 45 6.98 10.26 -11.45
CA GLY A 45 8.31 9.98 -10.94
C GLY A 45 9.11 9.14 -11.94
N ALA A 46 10.39 9.42 -12.13
CA ALA A 46 11.26 8.62 -12.96
C ALA A 46 12.39 8.01 -12.11
N LEU A 47 12.42 6.68 -12.05
CA LEU A 47 13.43 5.95 -11.31
C LEU A 47 14.77 5.96 -12.07
N SER A 48 14.80 5.42 -13.29
CA SER A 48 16.01 5.47 -14.11
C SER A 48 16.24 6.87 -14.70
N GLY A 49 15.17 7.62 -14.93
CA GLY A 49 15.24 8.98 -15.46
C GLY A 49 15.61 10.06 -14.43
N GLN A 50 15.68 9.71 -13.14
CA GLN A 50 16.09 10.55 -11.99
C GLN A 50 15.55 11.98 -12.05
N ALA A 51 14.25 12.10 -12.23
CA ALA A 51 13.57 13.39 -12.37
C ALA A 51 12.07 13.20 -12.14
N ILE A 52 11.36 14.33 -12.04
CA ILE A 52 9.91 14.36 -12.22
C ILE A 52 9.63 14.75 -13.67
N ARG A 53 8.77 14.00 -14.36
CA ARG A 53 8.24 14.37 -15.67
C ARG A 53 6.92 15.09 -15.48
N ARG A 54 6.85 16.35 -15.92
CA ARG A 54 5.59 17.09 -16.05
C ARG A 54 5.12 17.00 -17.50
N LEU A 55 3.91 16.48 -17.71
CA LEU A 55 3.31 16.32 -19.02
C LEU A 55 2.02 17.13 -19.10
N ARG A 56 1.86 17.92 -20.16
CA ARG A 56 0.57 18.51 -20.53
C ARG A 56 -0.03 17.69 -21.66
N VAL A 57 -1.18 17.10 -21.42
CA VAL A 57 -1.91 16.31 -22.42
C VAL A 57 -3.26 16.96 -22.70
N SER A 58 -3.62 17.08 -23.98
CA SER A 58 -4.91 17.58 -24.41
C SER A 58 -5.33 16.85 -25.68
N ASP A 59 -6.59 16.44 -25.77
CA ASP A 59 -7.16 15.71 -26.92
C ASP A 59 -6.31 14.49 -27.35
N GLY A 60 -5.82 13.74 -26.36
CA GLY A 60 -4.99 12.55 -26.57
C GLY A 60 -3.58 12.84 -27.11
N LYS A 61 -3.12 14.09 -27.04
CA LYS A 61 -1.79 14.51 -27.55
C LYS A 61 -0.96 15.13 -26.45
N LEU A 62 0.32 14.81 -26.42
CA LEU A 62 1.31 15.49 -25.59
C LEU A 62 1.58 16.89 -26.17
N LEU A 63 1.20 17.92 -25.42
CA LEU A 63 1.47 19.31 -25.78
C LEU A 63 2.81 19.80 -25.22
N HIS A 64 3.23 19.25 -24.07
CA HIS A 64 4.45 19.68 -23.41
C HIS A 64 5.00 18.58 -22.49
N GLU A 65 6.32 18.40 -22.47
CA GLU A 65 7.04 17.61 -21.48
C GLU A 65 8.18 18.45 -20.89
N GLU A 66 8.31 18.43 -19.56
CA GLU A 66 9.41 19.04 -18.83
C GLU A 66 10.00 18.07 -17.82
N ARG A 67 11.32 18.16 -17.63
CA ARG A 67 12.04 17.48 -16.56
C ARG A 67 12.26 18.43 -15.40
N LEU A 68 11.56 18.20 -14.30
CA LEU A 68 11.78 18.92 -13.05
C LEU A 68 12.79 18.17 -12.18
N LEU A 69 13.60 18.94 -11.44
CA LEU A 69 14.62 18.42 -10.52
C LEU A 69 15.66 17.48 -11.16
N ALA A 70 15.96 17.67 -12.45
CA ALA A 70 16.90 16.80 -13.17
C ALA A 70 18.32 16.79 -12.55
N ASP A 71 18.73 17.90 -11.92
CA ASP A 71 20.05 18.02 -11.27
C ASP A 71 20.06 17.55 -9.81
N PHE A 72 18.91 17.10 -9.29
CA PHE A 72 18.81 16.58 -7.93
C PHE A 72 19.43 15.19 -7.78
N ASN A 73 19.69 14.48 -8.89
CA ASN A 73 20.39 13.20 -8.95
C ASN A 73 19.81 12.09 -8.05
N GLU A 74 18.49 12.11 -7.85
CA GLU A 74 17.77 11.09 -7.06
C GLU A 74 16.71 10.40 -7.92
N ARG A 75 16.49 9.13 -7.62
CA ARG A 75 15.43 8.33 -8.23
C ARG A 75 14.10 8.70 -7.57
N ILE A 76 13.13 9.15 -8.36
CA ILE A 76 11.84 9.62 -7.83
C ILE A 76 10.80 8.51 -7.91
N ARG A 77 10.29 8.08 -6.76
CA ARG A 77 9.39 6.92 -6.63
C ARG A 77 7.92 7.26 -6.79
N SER A 78 7.45 8.35 -6.20
CA SER A 78 6.09 8.86 -6.45
C SER A 78 6.09 10.37 -6.31
N VAL A 79 5.08 10.99 -6.91
CA VAL A 79 4.78 12.41 -6.82
C VAL A 79 3.29 12.54 -6.55
N GLU A 80 2.86 13.29 -5.54
CA GLU A 80 1.45 13.45 -5.15
C GLU A 80 1.12 14.91 -4.89
N THR A 81 -0.13 15.32 -5.13
CA THR A 81 -0.64 16.64 -4.70
C THR A 81 -0.96 16.58 -3.21
N GLY A 82 -0.32 17.45 -2.41
CA GLY A 82 -0.59 17.58 -0.99
C GLY A 82 -1.86 18.40 -0.71
N PRO A 83 -2.43 18.29 0.51
CA PRO A 83 -3.63 19.05 0.90
C PRO A 83 -3.40 20.57 0.99
N ASP A 84 -2.14 21.02 1.00
CA ASP A 84 -1.76 22.44 0.92
C ASP A 84 -1.57 22.93 -0.53
N GLY A 85 -1.87 22.07 -1.51
CA GLY A 85 -1.81 22.36 -2.94
C GLY A 85 -0.41 22.28 -3.55
N PHE A 86 0.64 22.02 -2.76
CA PHE A 86 1.99 21.78 -3.27
C PHE A 86 2.14 20.34 -3.79
N LEU A 87 3.22 20.10 -4.55
CA LEU A 87 3.60 18.75 -4.95
C LEU A 87 4.57 18.15 -3.92
N TYR A 88 4.34 16.90 -3.57
CA TYR A 88 5.22 16.12 -2.71
C TYR A 88 5.83 14.98 -3.52
N ALA A 89 7.10 14.70 -3.31
CA ALA A 89 7.78 13.58 -3.97
C ALA A 89 8.58 12.75 -2.97
N ILE A 90 8.72 11.46 -3.25
CA ILE A 90 9.55 10.55 -2.45
C ILE A 90 10.68 9.95 -3.28
N THR A 91 11.85 9.72 -2.65
CA THR A 91 12.98 9.02 -3.29
C THR A 91 13.05 7.56 -2.84
N ASP A 92 13.55 6.64 -3.69
CA ASP A 92 13.69 5.20 -3.36
C ASP A 92 15.10 4.80 -2.88
N SER A 93 15.96 5.77 -2.56
CA SER A 93 17.27 5.51 -1.97
C SER A 93 17.16 5.07 -0.51
N SER A 94 18.18 4.37 0.01
CA SER A 94 18.21 3.92 1.41
C SER A 94 18.13 5.07 2.43
N ASN A 95 18.62 6.25 2.05
CA ASN A 95 18.39 7.51 2.76
C ASN A 95 17.28 8.31 2.05
N GLY A 96 16.09 7.72 2.03
CA GLY A 96 14.91 8.23 1.36
C GLY A 96 14.51 9.61 1.86
N LYS A 97 14.00 10.45 0.94
CA LYS A 97 13.62 11.83 1.23
C LYS A 97 12.16 12.03 0.89
N ILE A 98 11.47 12.83 1.70
CA ILE A 98 10.20 13.45 1.33
C ILE A 98 10.50 14.88 0.91
N LEU A 99 10.24 15.20 -0.34
CA LEU A 99 10.42 16.52 -0.93
C LEU A 99 9.09 17.23 -0.97
N ARG A 100 9.07 18.52 -0.63
CA ARG A 100 7.94 19.40 -0.92
C ARG A 100 8.38 20.42 -1.95
N ILE A 101 7.73 20.43 -3.10
CA ILE A 101 8.04 21.26 -4.26
C ILE A 101 7.06 22.44 -4.26
N ARG A 102 7.59 23.65 -4.36
CA ARG A 102 6.84 24.91 -4.32
C ARG A 102 7.32 25.89 -5.38
N PRO A 103 6.51 26.88 -5.76
CA PRO A 103 6.95 27.95 -6.64
C PRO A 103 7.89 28.92 -5.91
N GLY A 104 8.84 29.49 -6.65
CA GLY A 104 9.71 30.56 -6.17
C GLY A 104 10.84 30.12 -5.24
N GLN A 105 11.58 31.11 -4.74
CA GLN A 105 12.68 30.89 -3.81
C GLN A 105 12.15 30.72 -2.38
N PRO A 106 12.75 29.82 -1.58
CA PRO A 106 12.48 29.73 -0.15
C PRO A 106 12.61 31.08 0.58
N VAL A 107 11.68 31.42 1.46
CA VAL A 107 11.90 32.48 2.47
C VAL A 107 12.64 31.93 3.70
N GLY A 108 13.20 32.81 4.55
CA GLY A 108 14.04 32.42 5.69
C GLY A 108 13.37 31.44 6.67
N GLU A 109 12.11 31.66 7.02
CA GLU A 109 11.33 30.74 7.87
C GLU A 109 11.15 29.36 7.23
N GLU A 110 11.11 29.31 5.91
CA GLU A 110 10.95 28.06 5.20
C GLU A 110 12.26 27.30 5.07
N LEU A 111 13.37 28.00 4.87
CA LEU A 111 14.72 27.43 4.93
C LEU A 111 15.00 26.83 6.31
N ALA A 112 14.52 27.48 7.37
CA ALA A 112 14.60 26.95 8.73
C ALA A 112 13.83 25.62 8.92
N ARG A 113 12.87 25.31 8.02
CA ARG A 113 12.09 24.07 7.99
C ARG A 113 12.59 23.06 6.95
N VAL A 114 13.58 23.41 6.11
CA VAL A 114 14.23 22.45 5.21
C VAL A 114 14.97 21.45 6.11
N SER A 115 14.47 20.21 6.08
CA SER A 115 14.81 19.08 6.93
C SER A 115 16.03 19.26 7.83
N GLN A 116 15.78 19.61 9.10
CA GLN A 116 16.57 19.00 10.16
C GLN A 116 16.32 17.48 10.09
N PRO A 117 17.33 16.63 10.31
CA PRO A 117 17.10 15.20 10.47
C PRO A 117 15.92 14.98 11.43
N PHE A 118 14.94 14.18 11.03
CA PHE A 118 13.92 13.74 11.97
C PHE A 118 14.62 12.85 12.99
N ASN A 119 14.96 13.44 14.14
CA ASN A 119 15.52 12.67 15.23
C ASN A 119 14.42 11.76 15.75
N MET A 120 14.63 10.46 15.58
CA MET A 120 13.79 9.44 16.19
C MET A 120 13.64 9.76 17.69
N PRO A 121 12.43 9.67 18.26
CA PRO A 121 12.26 9.91 19.68
C PRO A 121 13.21 9.01 20.48
N VAL A 122 13.89 9.56 21.48
CA VAL A 122 14.80 8.77 22.32
C VAL A 122 13.99 7.67 23.01
N GLY A 123 14.35 6.41 22.80
CA GLY A 123 13.61 5.25 23.29
C GLY A 123 12.50 4.74 22.36
N ALA A 124 12.27 5.38 21.20
CA ALA A 124 11.44 4.80 20.15
C ALA A 124 12.23 3.70 19.45
N ASP A 125 11.84 2.45 19.69
CA ASP A 125 12.24 1.33 18.87
C ASP A 125 11.30 1.28 17.66
N LEU A 126 11.71 1.93 16.58
CA LEU A 126 10.95 1.96 15.33
C LEU A 126 10.74 0.55 14.78
N GLU A 127 11.71 -0.34 14.95
CA GLU A 127 11.58 -1.72 14.52
C GLU A 127 10.52 -2.44 15.36
N ALA A 128 10.54 -2.31 16.69
CA ALA A 128 9.48 -2.85 17.55
C ALA A 128 8.12 -2.22 17.25
N THR A 129 8.06 -0.93 16.93
CA THR A 129 6.83 -0.22 16.58
C THR A 129 6.27 -0.73 15.24
N LEU A 130 7.12 -0.86 14.22
CA LEU A 130 6.73 -1.40 12.91
C LEU A 130 6.37 -2.89 12.98
N LYS A 131 7.05 -3.67 13.82
CA LYS A 131 6.68 -5.06 14.17
C LYS A 131 5.33 -5.12 14.88
N GLN A 132 5.07 -4.21 15.81
CA GLN A 132 3.78 -4.12 16.50
C GLN A 132 2.63 -3.78 15.55
N HIS A 133 2.89 -2.95 14.53
CA HIS A 133 1.90 -2.49 13.57
C HIS A 133 1.89 -3.25 12.23
N GLY A 134 2.67 -4.34 12.09
CA GLY A 134 2.59 -5.27 10.97
C GLY A 134 3.13 -4.76 9.63
N VAL A 135 3.99 -3.74 9.62
CA VAL A 135 4.50 -3.11 8.39
C VAL A 135 6.00 -3.37 8.25
N MET A 136 6.41 -4.61 7.96
CA MET A 136 7.77 -4.87 7.47
C MET A 136 7.78 -5.98 6.42
N GLN A 137 8.33 -5.68 5.24
CA GLN A 137 8.89 -6.69 4.34
C GLN A 137 10.29 -7.04 4.85
N THR A 138 10.40 -7.99 5.77
CA THR A 138 11.67 -8.61 6.16
C THR A 138 12.03 -9.75 5.22
N ASP A 139 13.29 -10.19 5.19
CA ASP A 139 13.70 -11.41 4.48
C ASP A 139 12.83 -12.62 4.84
N GLU A 140 12.35 -12.67 6.10
CA GLU A 140 11.42 -13.70 6.59
C GLU A 140 10.04 -13.59 5.95
N THR A 141 9.45 -12.39 5.84
CA THR A 141 8.18 -12.21 5.13
C THR A 141 8.31 -12.43 3.62
N VAL A 142 9.43 -12.07 3.01
CA VAL A 142 9.70 -12.33 1.58
C VAL A 142 9.83 -13.84 1.34
N ALA A 143 10.55 -14.55 2.22
CA ALA A 143 10.61 -16.00 2.17
C ALA A 143 9.25 -16.66 2.38
N ALA A 144 8.42 -16.13 3.29
CA ALA A 144 7.08 -16.63 3.55
C ALA A 144 6.12 -16.43 2.36
N GLU A 145 6.15 -15.26 1.70
CA GLU A 145 5.40 -15.02 0.46
C GLU A 145 5.89 -15.89 -0.72
N SER A 146 7.10 -16.46 -0.62
CA SER A 146 7.64 -17.39 -1.62
C SER A 146 7.25 -18.86 -1.38
N VAL A 147 6.58 -19.17 -0.26
CA VAL A 147 6.07 -20.51 0.02
C VAL A 147 4.80 -20.74 -0.78
N ASP A 148 4.78 -21.80 -1.60
CA ASP A 148 3.59 -22.18 -2.37
C ASP A 148 2.39 -22.45 -1.45
N TYR A 149 1.21 -22.06 -1.91
CA TYR A 149 -0.03 -22.36 -1.19
C TYR A 149 -0.34 -23.86 -1.21
N ASP A 150 -0.50 -24.46 -0.03
CA ASP A 150 -0.93 -25.85 0.16
C ASP A 150 -2.32 -25.86 0.82
N PRO A 151 -3.40 -26.20 0.08
CA PRO A 151 -4.76 -26.16 0.59
C PRO A 151 -5.02 -27.16 1.72
N VAL A 152 -4.34 -28.32 1.72
CA VAL A 152 -4.52 -29.35 2.77
C VAL A 152 -3.85 -28.89 4.06
N HIS A 153 -2.65 -28.32 3.93
CA HIS A 153 -1.95 -27.75 5.07
C HIS A 153 -2.70 -26.55 5.65
N ALA A 154 -3.18 -25.64 4.79
CA ALA A 154 -3.91 -24.45 5.20
C ALA A 154 -5.23 -24.77 5.92
N GLU A 155 -6.00 -25.75 5.42
CA GLU A 155 -7.20 -26.22 6.09
C GLU A 155 -6.87 -26.83 7.46
N SER A 156 -5.81 -27.62 7.55
CA SER A 156 -5.34 -28.20 8.81
C SER A 156 -4.93 -27.11 9.82
N LEU A 157 -4.19 -26.09 9.37
CA LEU A 157 -3.83 -24.93 10.18
C LEU A 157 -5.07 -24.18 10.68
N PHE A 158 -6.07 -23.97 9.81
CA PHE A 158 -7.33 -23.33 10.20
C PHE A 158 -8.07 -24.15 11.27
N VAL A 159 -8.23 -25.45 11.08
CA VAL A 159 -8.93 -26.32 12.04
C VAL A 159 -8.21 -26.30 13.40
N GLN A 160 -6.88 -26.38 13.40
CA GLN A 160 -6.07 -26.40 14.62
C GLN A 160 -6.11 -25.08 15.39
N ASN A 161 -6.06 -23.94 14.69
CA ASN A 161 -5.89 -22.63 15.33
C ASN A 161 -7.21 -21.85 15.49
N CYS A 162 -8.21 -22.13 14.66
CA CYS A 162 -9.42 -21.32 14.54
C CYS A 162 -10.71 -22.13 14.77
N GLY A 163 -10.70 -23.44 14.50
CA GLY A 163 -11.89 -24.30 14.46
C GLY A 163 -12.70 -24.40 15.76
N THR A 164 -12.09 -24.06 16.91
CA THR A 164 -12.80 -24.02 18.20
C THR A 164 -13.79 -22.84 18.29
N CYS A 165 -13.46 -21.71 17.67
CA CYS A 165 -14.23 -20.46 17.80
C CYS A 165 -14.90 -20.05 16.48
N HIS A 166 -14.40 -20.53 15.35
CA HIS A 166 -14.88 -20.15 14.04
C HIS A 166 -15.30 -21.36 13.23
N THR A 167 -16.35 -21.17 12.46
CA THR A 167 -16.82 -22.14 11.48
C THR A 167 -16.70 -21.60 10.07
N ARG A 168 -16.61 -22.53 9.12
CA ARG A 168 -16.72 -22.32 7.68
C ARG A 168 -17.56 -23.47 7.11
N GLY A 169 -18.43 -23.19 6.14
CA GLY A 169 -19.38 -24.14 5.55
C GLY A 169 -20.72 -24.21 6.30
N GLU A 170 -21.52 -25.25 6.03
CA GLU A 170 -22.89 -25.43 6.57
C GLU A 170 -22.95 -25.75 8.08
N SER A 171 -22.01 -25.27 8.88
CA SER A 171 -22.01 -25.43 10.34
C SER A 171 -22.48 -24.17 11.04
N THR A 172 -23.35 -24.36 12.04
CA THR A 172 -23.90 -23.27 12.86
C THR A 172 -22.78 -22.54 13.59
N SER A 173 -22.87 -21.20 13.64
CA SER A 173 -21.92 -20.33 14.34
C SER A 173 -21.61 -20.85 15.75
N SER A 174 -20.32 -20.92 16.10
CA SER A 174 -19.95 -20.99 17.51
C SER A 174 -20.28 -19.61 18.13
N GLU A 175 -20.96 -19.53 19.26
CA GLU A 175 -21.28 -18.23 19.90
C GLU A 175 -20.02 -17.44 20.33
N ILE A 176 -18.82 -18.04 20.21
CA ILE A 176 -17.52 -17.48 20.59
C ILE A 176 -16.94 -16.57 19.50
N GLY A 177 -17.14 -16.92 18.23
CA GLY A 177 -16.56 -16.23 17.08
C GLY A 177 -17.52 -16.21 15.88
N PRO A 178 -17.48 -15.17 15.02
CA PRO A 178 -18.34 -15.11 13.84
C PRO A 178 -18.05 -16.25 12.87
N VAL A 179 -19.07 -16.65 12.07
CA VAL A 179 -18.83 -17.49 10.90
C VAL A 179 -17.95 -16.77 9.89
N LEU A 180 -17.04 -17.52 9.27
CA LEU A 180 -16.06 -16.97 8.33
C LEU A 180 -16.42 -17.26 6.87
N ASP A 181 -17.59 -17.83 6.60
CA ASP A 181 -18.14 -17.91 5.25
C ASP A 181 -18.30 -16.52 4.63
N GLY A 182 -17.82 -16.38 3.39
CA GLY A 182 -17.81 -15.11 2.68
C GLY A 182 -17.04 -14.02 3.42
N LEU A 183 -15.95 -14.38 4.12
CA LEU A 183 -15.06 -13.40 4.74
C LEU A 183 -14.36 -12.55 3.68
N ALA A 184 -13.87 -13.17 2.61
CA ALA A 184 -13.25 -12.51 1.47
C ALA A 184 -14.11 -11.36 0.92
N GLY A 185 -13.53 -10.16 0.84
CA GLY A 185 -14.20 -8.94 0.39
C GLY A 185 -15.14 -8.29 1.42
N ARG A 186 -15.41 -8.93 2.56
CA ARG A 186 -16.27 -8.36 3.62
C ARG A 186 -15.48 -7.36 4.45
N ARG A 187 -16.13 -6.29 4.92
CA ARG A 187 -15.51 -5.35 5.86
C ARG A 187 -15.35 -5.98 7.25
N SER A 188 -14.30 -5.63 7.98
CA SER A 188 -14.18 -6.05 9.39
C SER A 188 -15.38 -5.58 10.23
N GLY A 189 -15.76 -6.40 11.22
CA GLY A 189 -16.87 -6.08 12.13
C GLY A 189 -18.27 -6.00 11.51
N SER A 190 -18.48 -6.57 10.32
CA SER A 190 -19.71 -6.32 9.54
C SER A 190 -20.64 -7.54 9.32
N LEU A 191 -20.34 -8.71 9.90
CA LEU A 191 -21.26 -9.86 9.81
C LEU A 191 -22.58 -9.55 10.55
N PRO A 192 -23.74 -9.60 9.87
CA PRO A 192 -25.02 -9.37 10.52
C PRO A 192 -25.30 -10.38 11.64
N GLY A 193 -25.84 -9.90 12.76
CA GLY A 193 -26.23 -10.75 13.90
C GLY A 193 -25.08 -11.13 14.85
N TYR A 194 -23.83 -10.84 14.52
CA TYR A 194 -22.70 -11.06 15.43
C TYR A 194 -22.33 -9.80 16.20
N SER A 195 -22.07 -9.94 17.50
CA SER A 195 -21.71 -8.82 18.39
C SER A 195 -20.19 -8.62 18.47
N TYR A 196 -19.66 -7.73 17.63
CA TYR A 196 -18.23 -7.42 17.59
C TYR A 196 -17.72 -6.57 18.77
N SER A 197 -16.40 -6.52 18.95
CA SER A 197 -15.76 -5.49 19.78
C SER A 197 -15.89 -4.12 19.12
N ALA A 198 -15.81 -3.04 19.92
CA ALA A 198 -15.78 -1.68 19.39
C ALA A 198 -14.62 -1.47 18.40
N ALA A 199 -13.45 -2.06 18.68
CA ALA A 199 -12.27 -1.98 17.82
C ALA A 199 -12.50 -2.58 16.42
N LEU A 200 -13.12 -3.76 16.32
CA LEU A 200 -13.40 -4.40 15.03
C LEU A 200 -14.58 -3.75 14.30
N ALA A 201 -15.50 -3.11 15.03
CA ALA A 201 -16.69 -2.51 14.47
C ALA A 201 -16.50 -1.03 14.05
N ASP A 202 -15.40 -0.37 14.39
CA ASP A 202 -15.16 1.05 14.14
C ASP A 202 -15.02 1.35 12.64
N ASP A 203 -16.01 2.08 12.09
CA ASP A 203 -16.08 2.46 10.67
C ASP A 203 -14.84 3.19 10.15
N LYS A 204 -14.08 3.87 11.01
CA LYS A 204 -12.87 4.62 10.60
C LYS A 204 -11.66 3.73 10.35
N THR A 205 -11.64 2.53 10.94
CA THR A 205 -10.50 1.60 10.91
C THR A 205 -10.85 0.27 10.26
N ARG A 206 -12.04 0.15 9.65
CA ARG A 206 -12.45 -1.08 8.94
C ARG A 206 -11.57 -1.34 7.74
N VAL A 207 -11.03 -2.55 7.69
CA VAL A 207 -10.38 -3.10 6.50
C VAL A 207 -11.36 -3.94 5.71
N VAL A 208 -11.08 -4.12 4.42
CA VAL A 208 -11.70 -5.18 3.61
C VAL A 208 -10.84 -6.42 3.80
N TRP A 209 -11.45 -7.54 4.14
CA TRP A 209 -10.71 -8.80 4.30
C TRP A 209 -10.30 -9.35 2.93
N ASP A 210 -9.01 -9.48 2.74
CA ASP A 210 -8.32 -10.21 1.70
C ASP A 210 -7.21 -11.06 2.37
N TYR A 211 -6.49 -11.87 1.61
CA TYR A 211 -5.49 -12.74 2.22
C TYR A 211 -4.41 -11.96 2.99
N PHE A 212 -4.03 -10.77 2.51
CA PHE A 212 -3.01 -9.91 3.13
C PHE A 212 -3.48 -9.36 4.49
N THR A 213 -4.66 -8.76 4.53
CA THR A 213 -5.23 -8.18 5.75
C THR A 213 -5.57 -9.26 6.77
N ILE A 214 -6.01 -10.45 6.32
CA ILE A 214 -6.20 -11.60 7.19
C ILE A 214 -4.86 -12.04 7.79
N ALA A 215 -3.82 -12.26 6.96
CA ALA A 215 -2.51 -12.68 7.45
C ALA A 215 -1.89 -11.67 8.44
N ALA A 216 -2.00 -10.37 8.13
CA ALA A 216 -1.55 -9.29 9.01
C ALA A 216 -2.32 -9.29 10.35
N PHE A 217 -3.63 -9.52 10.33
CA PHE A 217 -4.42 -9.62 11.56
C PHE A 217 -4.03 -10.86 12.40
N LEU A 218 -3.84 -12.02 11.78
CA LEU A 218 -3.52 -13.28 12.48
C LEU A 218 -2.13 -13.26 13.15
N THR A 219 -1.18 -12.50 12.60
CA THR A 219 0.17 -12.40 13.16
C THR A 219 0.25 -11.52 14.40
N ASN A 220 -0.68 -10.57 14.58
CA ASN A 220 -0.80 -9.80 15.82
C ASN A 220 -2.20 -9.19 15.99
N PRO A 221 -3.20 -9.98 16.44
CA PRO A 221 -4.57 -9.49 16.49
C PRO A 221 -4.75 -8.23 17.36
N GLN A 222 -4.11 -8.20 18.54
CA GLN A 222 -4.18 -7.05 19.44
C GLN A 222 -3.39 -5.84 18.94
N GLY A 223 -2.29 -6.04 18.20
CA GLY A 223 -1.58 -4.94 17.55
C GLY A 223 -2.37 -4.34 16.38
N TYR A 224 -3.04 -5.19 15.60
CA TYR A 224 -3.82 -4.79 14.43
C TYR A 224 -5.15 -4.12 14.81
N TYR A 225 -5.87 -4.70 15.78
CA TYR A 225 -7.06 -4.10 16.41
C TYR A 225 -6.92 -4.09 17.94
N PRO A 226 -6.34 -3.05 18.53
CA PRO A 226 -6.21 -2.93 19.98
C PRO A 226 -7.58 -2.99 20.69
N GLY A 227 -7.72 -3.93 21.63
CA GLY A 227 -8.97 -4.13 22.37
C GLY A 227 -10.01 -4.99 21.63
N ASN A 228 -9.61 -5.71 20.58
CA ASN A 228 -10.46 -6.76 20.03
C ASN A 228 -10.63 -7.92 21.03
N LYS A 229 -11.74 -8.67 20.88
CA LYS A 229 -12.11 -9.75 21.81
C LYS A 229 -11.62 -11.13 21.37
N MET A 230 -10.90 -11.25 20.24
CA MET A 230 -10.35 -12.52 19.79
C MET A 230 -9.14 -12.88 20.64
N ALA A 231 -9.33 -13.82 21.56
CA ALA A 231 -8.28 -14.32 22.44
C ALA A 231 -7.57 -15.53 21.78
N ALA A 232 -6.82 -15.27 20.71
CA ALA A 232 -5.99 -16.27 20.03
C ALA A 232 -4.50 -15.86 20.10
N PRO A 233 -3.57 -16.81 20.25
CA PRO A 233 -2.14 -16.51 20.17
C PRO A 233 -1.78 -16.04 18.74
N PRO A 234 -0.76 -15.18 18.59
CA PRO A 234 -0.16 -14.85 17.30
C PRO A 234 0.19 -16.09 16.48
N ILE A 235 -0.15 -16.07 15.19
CA ILE A 235 0.24 -17.11 14.23
C ILE A 235 1.50 -16.65 13.49
N SER A 236 2.40 -17.59 13.14
CA SER A 236 3.58 -17.27 12.33
C SER A 236 3.16 -16.64 10.99
N TYR A 237 3.98 -15.76 10.41
CA TYR A 237 3.60 -15.10 9.15
C TYR A 237 3.38 -16.11 8.01
N VAL A 238 4.21 -17.17 7.94
CA VAL A 238 4.06 -18.26 6.96
C VAL A 238 2.71 -18.95 7.09
N ASP A 239 2.33 -19.38 8.29
CA ASP A 239 1.06 -20.07 8.52
C ASP A 239 -0.13 -19.13 8.34
N ALA A 240 0.02 -17.86 8.73
CA ALA A 240 -1.01 -16.83 8.56
C ALA A 240 -1.31 -16.54 7.09
N VAL A 241 -0.30 -16.57 6.21
CA VAL A 241 -0.49 -16.48 4.75
C VAL A 241 -1.27 -17.68 4.22
N GLN A 242 -0.92 -18.91 4.63
CA GLN A 242 -1.65 -20.12 4.21
C GLN A 242 -3.12 -20.08 4.64
N ILE A 243 -3.40 -19.74 5.91
CA ILE A 243 -4.76 -19.58 6.44
C ILE A 243 -5.48 -18.42 5.73
N GLY A 244 -4.79 -17.31 5.49
CA GLY A 244 -5.32 -16.14 4.78
C GLY A 244 -5.78 -16.49 3.38
N ILE A 245 -4.97 -17.21 2.61
CA ILE A 245 -5.32 -17.67 1.26
C ILE A 245 -6.49 -18.67 1.32
N PHE A 246 -6.49 -19.59 2.29
CA PHE A 246 -7.60 -20.52 2.49
C PHE A 246 -8.93 -19.79 2.75
N LEU A 247 -8.93 -18.80 3.65
CA LEU A 247 -10.09 -17.95 3.96
C LEU A 247 -10.45 -16.97 2.84
N ASN A 248 -9.52 -16.73 1.91
CA ASN A 248 -9.73 -15.96 0.68
C ASN A 248 -10.11 -16.84 -0.53
N ASP A 249 -10.72 -18.01 -0.27
CA ASP A 249 -11.15 -18.98 -1.29
C ASP A 249 -10.02 -19.42 -2.25
N GLY A 250 -8.79 -19.49 -1.76
CA GLY A 250 -7.61 -19.87 -2.55
C GLY A 250 -7.06 -18.76 -3.44
N LYS A 251 -7.58 -17.52 -3.35
CA LYS A 251 -7.17 -16.39 -4.18
C LYS A 251 -6.08 -15.56 -3.51
N THR A 252 -5.16 -15.06 -4.32
CA THR A 252 -4.12 -14.10 -3.93
C THR A 252 -4.29 -12.73 -4.60
N PHE A 253 -5.27 -12.57 -5.48
CA PHE A 253 -5.61 -11.31 -6.17
C PHE A 253 -7.12 -11.22 -6.42
#